data_AF-A0A3M6KFH3-F1
#
_entry.id   AF-A0A3M6KFH3-F1
#
_cell.length_a   1.000
_cell.length_b   1.000
_cell.length_c   1.000
_cell.angle_alpha   90.00
_cell.angle_beta   90.00
_cell.angle_gamma   90.00
#
_symmetry.space_group_name_H-M   'P 1'
#
loop_
_entity.id
_entity.type
_entity.pdbx_description
1 polymer ?
#
loop_
_entity_poly.entity_id
_entity_poly.type
_entity_poly.pdbx_seq_one_letter_code
_entity_poly.pdbx_strand_id
1 'polypeptide(L)'
;MYKPLPDGLTIKQSNVQGLGLFATQDFDSDVVLGIVHILNKNFPHGSIRTALGAFYNHSDNPNCKNVAGFWHQLPVKYLITTKQIKAGEELTAKYSLYKDFNDKWE
;
A
#
# COMPACT_ATOMS: atom_id res chain seq x y z
N MET A 1 -22.65 8.18 0.74
CA MET A 1 -22.35 6.75 0.54
C MET A 1 -20.89 6.53 0.88
N TYR A 2 -20.55 5.50 1.66
CA TYR A 2 -19.17 5.21 2.07
C TYR A 2 -18.36 4.61 0.91
N LYS A 3 -17.11 5.04 0.73
CA LYS A 3 -16.16 4.45 -0.24
C LYS A 3 -15.02 3.78 0.53
N PRO A 4 -14.72 2.50 0.27
CA PRO A 4 -13.65 1.77 0.97
C PRO A 4 -12.24 2.14 0.50
N LEU A 5 -12.11 2.77 -0.66
CA LEU A 5 -10.86 3.26 -1.23
C LEU A 5 -10.91 4.79 -1.38
N PRO A 6 -9.77 5.48 -1.27
CA PRO A 6 -9.62 6.88 -1.65
C PRO A 6 -10.08 7.14 -3.08
N ASP A 7 -10.49 8.37 -3.33
CA ASP A 7 -10.83 8.80 -4.69
C ASP A 7 -9.63 8.65 -5.62
N GLY A 8 -9.92 8.26 -6.86
CA GLY A 8 -8.88 7.99 -7.86
C GLY A 8 -8.27 6.58 -7.79
N LEU A 9 -8.78 5.69 -6.93
CA LEU A 9 -8.29 4.31 -6.82
C LEU A 9 -9.41 3.27 -7.01
N THR A 10 -9.01 2.11 -7.52
CA THR A 10 -9.90 0.95 -7.69
C THR A 10 -9.13 -0.36 -7.60
N ILE A 11 -9.84 -1.49 -7.56
CA ILE A 11 -9.25 -2.83 -7.58
C ILE A 11 -9.61 -3.51 -8.90
N LYS A 12 -8.63 -4.10 -9.56
CA LYS A 12 -8.80 -4.88 -10.80
C LYS A 12 -7.90 -6.10 -10.77
N GLN A 13 -8.02 -6.96 -11.78
CA GLN A 13 -7.07 -8.05 -11.99
C GLN A 13 -5.65 -7.47 -12.19
N SER A 14 -4.71 -7.99 -11.41
CA SER A 14 -3.31 -7.56 -11.42
C SER A 14 -2.55 -8.17 -12.59
N ASN A 15 -1.53 -7.45 -13.08
CA ASN A 15 -0.54 -8.01 -14.00
C ASN A 15 0.58 -8.77 -13.26
N VAL A 16 0.63 -8.68 -11.93
CA VAL A 16 1.59 -9.37 -11.05
C VAL A 16 0.97 -10.65 -10.51
N GLN A 17 -0.06 -10.52 -9.65
CA GLN A 17 -0.72 -11.66 -9.04
C GLN A 17 -2.11 -11.28 -8.51
N GLY A 18 -3.13 -12.09 -8.83
CA GLY A 18 -4.47 -11.96 -8.26
C GLY A 18 -5.12 -10.60 -8.56
N LEU A 19 -5.44 -9.86 -7.51
CA LEU A 19 -6.00 -8.51 -7.60
C LEU A 19 -4.94 -7.46 -7.26
N GLY A 20 -5.04 -6.31 -7.91
CA GLY A 20 -4.13 -5.18 -7.75
C GLY A 20 -4.88 -3.88 -7.49
N LEU A 21 -4.18 -2.90 -6.92
CA LEU A 21 -4.64 -1.54 -6.75
C LEU A 21 -4.30 -0.73 -8.01
N PHE A 22 -5.28 -0.02 -8.59
CA PHE A 22 -5.12 0.71 -9.84
C PHE A 22 -5.58 2.15 -9.71
N ALA A 23 -4.91 3.05 -10.44
CA ALA A 23 -5.33 4.43 -10.57
C ALA A 23 -6.52 4.56 -11.53
N THR A 24 -7.51 5.37 -11.18
CA THR A 24 -8.62 5.77 -12.07
C THR A 24 -8.48 7.20 -12.58
N GLN A 25 -7.47 7.92 -12.09
CA GLN A 25 -7.07 9.26 -12.53
C GLN A 25 -5.55 9.39 -12.46
N ASP A 26 -5.02 10.48 -12.99
CA ASP A 26 -3.59 10.79 -12.85
C ASP A 26 -3.27 11.24 -11.42
N PHE A 27 -2.07 10.88 -10.95
CA PHE A 27 -1.49 11.38 -9.71
C PHE A 27 -0.09 11.90 -9.95
N ASP A 28 0.27 13.00 -9.30
CA ASP A 28 1.64 13.48 -9.28
C ASP A 28 2.55 12.59 -8.43
N SER A 29 3.86 12.86 -8.49
CA SER A 29 4.83 12.27 -7.55
C SER A 29 4.63 12.82 -6.13
N ASP A 30 5.02 12.03 -5.13
CA ASP A 30 4.96 12.38 -3.71
C ASP A 30 3.56 12.66 -3.16
N VAL A 31 2.54 12.08 -3.79
CA VAL A 31 1.14 12.13 -3.31
C VAL A 31 0.93 11.03 -2.26
N VAL A 32 0.43 11.43 -1.09
CA VAL A 32 0.00 10.49 -0.03
C VAL A 32 -1.37 9.92 -0.39
N LEU A 33 -1.41 8.64 -0.72
CA LEU A 33 -2.64 7.97 -1.14
C LEU A 33 -3.47 7.47 0.05
N GLY A 34 -2.83 7.17 1.17
CA GLY A 34 -3.51 6.79 2.40
C GLY A 34 -2.74 5.80 3.25
N ILE A 35 -3.36 5.38 4.35
CA ILE A 35 -2.79 4.41 5.29
C ILE A 35 -2.90 3.01 4.69
N VAL A 36 -1.78 2.27 4.64
CA VAL A 36 -1.74 0.86 4.24
C VAL A 36 -1.65 -0.08 5.42
N HIS A 37 -0.91 0.31 6.47
CA HIS A 37 -0.69 -0.50 7.65
C HIS A 37 -0.92 0.31 8.91
N ILE A 38 -1.67 -0.25 9.85
CA ILE A 38 -1.69 0.20 11.25
C ILE A 38 -0.75 -0.75 12.00
N LEU A 39 0.32 -0.22 12.58
CA LEU A 39 1.32 -1.06 13.24
C LEU A 39 0.78 -1.52 14.60
N ASN A 40 0.68 -2.84 14.75
CA ASN A 40 0.21 -3.46 15.98
C ASN A 40 0.81 -4.87 16.08
N LYS A 41 1.74 -5.04 17.02
CA LYS A 41 2.48 -6.30 17.24
C LYS A 41 1.60 -7.49 17.62
N ASN A 42 0.36 -7.25 18.07
CA ASN A 42 -0.57 -8.30 18.46
C ASN A 42 -1.31 -8.92 17.25
N PHE A 43 -1.06 -8.42 16.04
CA PHE A 43 -1.64 -8.93 14.80
C PHE A 43 -0.61 -9.66 13.95
N PRO A 44 -1.03 -10.58 13.07
CA PRO A 44 -0.13 -11.25 12.14
C PRO A 44 0.75 -10.26 11.40
N HIS A 45 2.05 -10.56 11.31
CA HIS A 45 3.04 -9.70 10.65
C HIS A 45 3.18 -8.30 11.27
N GLY A 46 2.77 -8.12 12.54
CA GLY A 46 2.91 -6.88 13.29
C GLY A 46 2.07 -5.71 12.75
N SER A 47 1.06 -5.98 11.93
CA SER A 47 0.23 -4.91 11.35
C SER A 47 -1.17 -5.36 10.95
N ILE A 48 -2.11 -4.41 11.02
CA ILE A 48 -3.43 -4.51 10.40
C ILE A 48 -3.33 -3.85 9.02
N ARG A 49 -3.72 -4.56 7.96
CA ARG A 49 -3.76 -4.03 6.59
C ARG A 49 -5.12 -3.38 6.32
N THR A 50 -5.10 -2.17 5.75
CA THR A 50 -6.31 -1.51 5.24
C THR A 50 -6.67 -2.09 3.87
N ALA A 51 -7.78 -1.62 3.27
CA ALA A 51 -8.10 -1.95 1.89
C ALA A 51 -6.96 -1.60 0.91
N LEU A 52 -6.28 -0.44 1.05
CA LEU A 52 -5.09 -0.17 0.24
C LEU A 52 -3.98 -1.19 0.52
N GLY A 53 -3.71 -1.46 1.80
CA GLY A 53 -2.62 -2.34 2.21
C GLY A 53 -2.81 -3.80 1.81
N ALA A 54 -4.05 -4.21 1.54
CA ALA A 54 -4.39 -5.55 1.10
C ALA A 54 -4.19 -5.78 -0.40
N PHE A 55 -4.24 -4.73 -1.24
CA PHE A 55 -4.33 -4.87 -2.70
C PHE A 55 -3.20 -4.22 -3.50
N TYR A 56 -2.32 -3.40 -2.93
CA TYR A 56 -1.11 -3.00 -3.68
C TYR A 56 -0.15 -4.18 -3.77
N ASN A 57 0.46 -4.39 -4.95
CA ASN A 57 1.34 -5.53 -5.20
C ASN A 57 2.82 -5.19 -5.03
N HIS A 58 3.64 -6.24 -5.05
CA HIS A 58 5.09 -6.11 -5.04
C HIS A 58 5.66 -5.82 -6.43
N SER A 59 6.68 -4.97 -6.49
CA SER A 59 7.56 -4.80 -7.65
C SER A 59 8.97 -4.44 -7.19
N ASP A 60 9.99 -4.90 -7.93
CA ASP A 60 11.37 -4.47 -7.74
C ASP A 60 11.67 -3.08 -8.30
N ASN A 61 10.83 -2.61 -9.24
CA ASN A 61 10.83 -1.25 -9.78
C ASN A 61 9.46 -0.58 -9.52
N PRO A 62 9.12 -0.32 -8.24
CA PRO A 62 7.79 0.16 -7.86
C PRO A 62 7.55 1.61 -8.27
N ASN A 63 6.27 2.00 -8.31
CA ASN A 63 5.83 3.38 -8.50
C ASN A 63 5.28 4.02 -7.21
N CYS A 64 5.28 3.27 -6.11
CA CYS A 64 4.94 3.75 -4.77
C CYS A 64 5.97 3.27 -3.72
N LYS A 65 6.00 3.94 -2.57
CA LYS A 65 6.78 3.57 -1.39
C LYS A 65 5.92 3.60 -0.13
N ASN A 66 6.27 2.78 0.85
CA ASN A 66 5.68 2.82 2.18
C ASN A 66 6.51 3.74 3.09
N VAL A 67 5.88 4.71 3.76
CA VAL A 67 6.54 5.62 4.69
C VAL A 67 5.91 5.50 6.06
N ALA A 68 6.74 5.31 7.10
CA ALA A 68 6.29 5.26 8.48
C ALA A 68 5.85 6.66 8.95
N GLY A 69 4.80 6.72 9.75
CA GLY A 69 4.30 7.96 10.33
C GLY A 69 3.29 7.69 11.44
N PHE A 70 2.50 8.71 11.78
CA PHE A 70 1.48 8.62 12.82
C PHE A 70 0.14 9.16 12.32
N TRP A 71 -0.92 8.37 12.53
CA TRP A 71 -2.29 8.86 12.46
C TRP A 71 -2.74 9.17 13.88
N HIS A 72 -2.79 10.46 14.22
CA HIS A 72 -2.84 10.92 15.61
C HIS A 72 -1.70 10.32 16.45
N GLN A 73 -2.00 9.39 17.35
CA GLN A 73 -1.03 8.71 18.22
C GLN A 73 -0.75 7.26 17.76
N LEU A 74 -1.38 6.81 16.67
CA LEU A 74 -1.21 5.44 16.18
C LEU A 74 -0.07 5.37 15.17
N PRO A 75 0.92 4.50 15.37
CA PRO A 75 1.97 4.28 14.38
C PRO A 75 1.38 3.59 13.14
N VAL A 76 1.62 4.17 11.96
CA VAL A 76 1.08 3.70 10.69
C VAL A 76 2.15 3.71 9.60
N LYS A 77 1.85 3.06 8.46
CA LYS A 77 2.56 3.28 7.20
C LYS A 77 1.60 3.85 6.16
N TYR A 78 2.06 4.86 5.44
CA TYR A 78 1.38 5.48 4.31
C TYR A 78 1.92 4.96 2.98
N LEU A 79 1.06 4.80 1.98
CA LEU A 79 1.47 4.61 0.60
C LEU A 79 1.61 5.97 -0.08
N ILE A 80 2.77 6.21 -0.68
CA ILE A 80 3.10 7.47 -1.34
C ILE A 80 3.61 7.18 -2.75
N THR A 81 3.12 7.91 -3.75
CA THR A 81 3.63 7.80 -5.13
C THR A 81 5.09 8.27 -5.19
N THR A 82 5.94 7.60 -5.97
CA THR A 82 7.37 7.98 -6.14
C THR A 82 7.65 8.66 -7.46
N LYS A 83 6.67 8.63 -8.37
CA LYS A 83 6.67 9.23 -9.69
C LYS A 83 5.23 9.51 -10.09
N GLN A 84 5.04 10.25 -11.18
CA GLN A 84 3.71 10.43 -11.75
C GLN A 84 3.08 9.08 -12.09
N ILE A 85 1.79 8.92 -11.74
CA ILE A 85 0.97 7.75 -12.04
C ILE A 85 -0.09 8.16 -13.05
N LYS A 86 -0.26 7.37 -14.10
CA LYS A 86 -1.33 7.60 -15.08
C LYS A 86 -2.57 6.77 -14.77
N ALA A 87 -3.73 7.30 -15.15
CA ALA A 87 -4.97 6.54 -15.06
C ALA A 87 -4.83 5.17 -15.76
N GLY A 88 -5.19 4.10 -15.04
CA GLY A 88 -5.05 2.72 -15.50
C GLY A 88 -3.76 2.01 -15.07
N GLU A 89 -2.77 2.70 -14.50
CA GLU A 89 -1.57 2.07 -13.98
C GLU A 89 -1.84 1.31 -12.67
N GLU A 90 -1.14 0.18 -12.50
CA GLU A 90 -1.14 -0.59 -11.25
C GLU A 90 -0.17 0.04 -10.25
N LEU A 91 -0.61 0.21 -9.01
CA LEU A 91 0.20 0.71 -7.91
C LEU A 91 0.92 -0.45 -7.25
N THR A 92 2.25 -0.35 -7.21
CA THR A 92 3.12 -1.35 -6.61
C THR A 92 4.13 -0.70 -5.67
N ALA A 93 4.53 -1.42 -4.62
CA ALA A 93 5.56 -0.98 -3.69
C ALA A 93 6.55 -2.11 -3.41
N LYS A 94 7.80 -1.74 -3.08
CA LYS A 94 8.79 -2.72 -2.64
C LYS A 94 8.40 -3.23 -1.26
N TYR A 95 8.21 -4.55 -1.12
CA TYR A 95 7.89 -5.13 0.17
C TYR A 95 9.15 -5.12 1.03
N SER A 96 9.12 -4.39 2.14
CA SER A 96 10.17 -4.45 3.15
C SER A 96 10.00 -5.65 4.09
N LEU A 97 8.76 -6.16 4.17
CA LEU A 97 8.31 -7.12 5.17
C LEU A 97 9.08 -8.46 5.13
N TYR A 98 9.51 -8.94 3.96
CA TYR A 98 10.21 -10.23 3.85
C TYR A 98 11.62 -10.26 4.48
N LYS A 99 12.23 -9.11 4.83
CA LYS A 99 13.47 -9.09 5.60
C LYS A 99 13.25 -9.14 7.12
N ASP A 100 12.07 -8.74 7.60
CA ASP A 100 11.76 -8.63 9.03
C ASP A 100 11.10 -9.91 9.60
N PHE A 101 10.78 -10.90 8.76
CA PHE A 101 10.16 -12.16 9.19
C PHE A 101 11.15 -13.29 9.49
N ASN A 102 12.44 -12.97 9.68
CA ASN A 102 13.40 -13.94 10.20
C ASN A 102 13.18 -14.29 11.69
N ASP A 103 12.19 -13.66 12.33
CA ASP A 103 11.64 -14.16 13.59
C ASP A 103 10.78 -15.39 13.27
N LYS A 104 11.47 -16.53 13.33
CA LYS A 104 10.92 -17.87 13.36
C LYS A 104 9.75 -17.93 14.34
N TRP A 105 8.56 -18.20 13.82
CA TRP A 105 7.51 -18.82 14.62
C TRP A 105 7.70 -20.34 14.52
N GLU A 106 8.70 -20.83 15.25
CA GLU A 106 8.68 -22.20 15.80
C GLU A 106 7.92 -22.16 17.13
#